data_AF-O34249-F1
#
_entry.id   AF-O34249-F1
#
_cell.length_a   1.000
_cell.length_b   1.000
_cell.length_c   1.000
_cell.angle_alpha   90.00
_cell.angle_beta   90.00
_cell.angle_gamma   90.00
#
_symmetry.space_group_name_H-M   'P 1'
#
loop_
_entity.id
_entity.type
_entity.pdbx_description
1 polymer ?
#
loop_
_entity_poly.entity_id
_entity_poly.type
_entity_poly.pdbx_seq_one_letter_code
_entity_poly.pdbx_strand_id
1 'polypeptide(L)'
;MNLESVMEGFERFLEEEAPLFEGFHPHYNEYLWEMVRNGGKRFRPRLLLGVVSALAPLLVKSAYAPALALEILHTYSLIHDDLPAMDNAATRRGHPTLHVKYDEASAVLAGDALNTHAFYLLAQAPLGSDTKVALVRELASAGGAGGMVLGQALDCYFEHQKL
;
A
#
# COMPACT_ATOMS: atom_id res chain seq x y z
N MET A 1 21.00 -8.05 -12.30
CA MET A 1 19.91 -8.85 -11.68
C MET A 1 18.70 -8.76 -12.60
N ASN A 2 18.03 -9.85 -12.95
CA ASN A 2 16.79 -9.79 -13.77
C ASN A 2 15.65 -9.24 -12.89
N LEU A 3 14.86 -8.29 -13.41
CA LEU A 3 13.72 -7.71 -12.70
C LEU A 3 12.71 -8.75 -12.23
N GLU A 4 12.47 -9.83 -12.99
CA GLU A 4 11.55 -10.88 -12.54
C GLU A 4 12.04 -11.57 -11.25
N SER A 5 13.34 -11.90 -11.18
CA SER A 5 13.93 -12.48 -9.96
C SER A 5 13.91 -11.49 -8.79
N VAL A 6 14.05 -10.19 -9.06
CA VAL A 6 13.90 -9.14 -8.04
C VAL A 6 12.48 -9.14 -7.49
N MET A 7 11.48 -9.24 -8.37
CA MET A 7 10.06 -9.26 -8.00
C MET A 7 9.66 -10.52 -7.26
N GLU A 8 10.16 -11.70 -7.63
CA GLU A 8 9.97 -12.92 -6.83
C GLU A 8 10.52 -12.76 -5.40
N GLY A 9 11.68 -12.10 -5.26
CA GLY A 9 12.24 -11.79 -3.96
C GLY A 9 11.41 -10.77 -3.17
N PHE A 10 10.79 -9.81 -3.86
CA PHE A 10 9.87 -8.85 -3.27
C PHE A 10 8.57 -9.49 -2.79
N GLU A 11 7.97 -10.39 -3.56
CA GLU A 11 6.74 -11.09 -3.15
C GLU A 11 6.97 -11.97 -1.90
N ARG A 12 8.14 -12.61 -1.79
CA ARG A 12 8.51 -13.31 -0.54
C ARG A 12 8.61 -12.36 0.64
N PHE A 13 9.29 -11.22 0.45
CA PHE A 13 9.41 -10.19 1.48
C PHE A 13 8.05 -9.63 1.91
N LEU A 14 7.12 -9.42 0.97
CA LEU A 14 5.76 -8.96 1.26
C LEU A 14 4.99 -9.93 2.17
N GLU A 15 5.15 -11.23 1.98
CA GLU A 15 4.52 -12.24 2.83
C GLU A 15 5.20 -12.35 4.21
N GLU A 16 6.52 -12.21 4.27
CA GLU A 16 7.30 -12.22 5.52
C GLU A 16 7.00 -11.00 6.41
N GLU A 17 6.71 -9.85 5.81
CA GLU A 17 6.38 -8.60 6.52
C GLU A 17 4.90 -8.49 6.92
N ALA A 18 4.06 -9.48 6.61
CA ALA A 18 2.66 -9.46 7.00
C ALA A 18 2.55 -9.37 8.55
N PRO A 19 1.99 -8.28 9.09
CA PRO A 19 2.06 -8.04 10.52
C PRO A 19 1.17 -9.01 11.29
N LEU A 20 1.69 -9.54 12.39
CA LEU A 20 0.96 -10.40 13.31
C LEU A 20 0.88 -9.72 14.68
N PHE A 21 -0.34 -9.39 15.10
CA PHE A 21 -0.61 -8.78 16.39
C PHE A 21 -1.26 -9.77 17.34
N GLU A 22 -0.77 -9.84 18.57
CA GLU A 22 -1.46 -10.54 19.65
C GLU A 22 -2.73 -9.78 20.03
N GLY A 23 -3.84 -10.50 20.18
CA GLY A 23 -5.13 -9.90 20.53
C GLY A 23 -6.26 -10.92 20.50
N PHE A 24 -7.45 -10.48 20.90
CA PHE A 24 -8.67 -11.30 20.92
C PHE A 24 -9.63 -10.99 19.76
N HIS A 25 -9.26 -10.08 18.86
CA HIS A 25 -10.07 -9.78 17.69
C HIS A 25 -10.02 -10.96 16.71
N PRO A 26 -11.15 -11.55 16.30
CA PRO A 26 -11.19 -12.83 15.60
C PRO A 26 -10.53 -12.79 14.22
N HIS A 27 -10.60 -11.65 13.51
CA HIS A 27 -10.19 -11.54 12.11
C HIS A 27 -9.18 -10.42 11.83
N TYR A 28 -8.61 -9.76 12.85
CA TYR A 28 -7.83 -8.52 12.64
C TYR A 28 -6.61 -8.74 11.75
N ASN A 29 -5.80 -9.75 12.10
CA ASN A 29 -4.61 -10.09 11.34
C ASN A 29 -4.94 -10.61 9.92
N GLU A 30 -6.15 -11.15 9.72
CA GLU A 30 -6.58 -11.63 8.41
C GLU A 30 -6.91 -10.44 7.50
N TYR A 31 -7.87 -9.60 7.91
CA TYR A 31 -8.36 -8.52 7.05
C TYR A 31 -7.29 -7.45 6.79
N LEU A 32 -6.36 -7.22 7.72
CA LEU A 32 -5.36 -6.17 7.63
C LEU A 32 -4.45 -6.35 6.40
N TRP A 33 -4.07 -7.59 6.10
CA TRP A 33 -3.16 -7.90 4.99
C TRP A 33 -3.87 -8.54 3.79
N GLU A 34 -5.17 -8.87 3.90
CA GLU A 34 -5.88 -9.61 2.86
C GLU A 34 -5.85 -8.89 1.50
N MET A 35 -6.16 -7.60 1.44
CA MET A 35 -6.15 -6.86 0.17
C MET A 35 -4.74 -6.65 -0.40
N VAL A 36 -3.72 -6.69 0.46
CA VAL A 36 -2.32 -6.72 0.02
C VAL A 36 -2.05 -8.06 -0.65
N ARG A 37 -2.43 -9.19 -0.03
CA ARG A 37 -2.25 -10.56 -0.54
C ARG A 37 -3.07 -10.90 -1.78
N ASN A 38 -4.27 -10.32 -1.91
CA ASN A 38 -5.12 -10.48 -3.09
C ASN A 38 -4.47 -9.91 -4.39
N GLY A 39 -3.25 -9.38 -4.28
CA GLY A 39 -2.33 -9.31 -5.40
C GLY A 39 -2.47 -8.03 -6.18
N GLY A 40 -2.50 -8.13 -7.51
CA GLY A 40 -2.40 -6.98 -8.40
C GLY A 40 -1.10 -7.02 -9.19
N LYS A 41 -0.92 -6.07 -10.11
CA LYS A 41 0.23 -6.09 -11.04
C LYS A 41 1.57 -5.66 -10.40
N ARG A 42 1.54 -5.25 -9.13
CA ARG A 42 2.66 -4.61 -8.40
C ARG A 42 3.39 -3.57 -9.22
N PHE A 43 2.65 -2.77 -9.99
CA PHE A 43 3.23 -1.84 -10.95
C PHE A 43 4.14 -0.82 -10.27
N ARG A 44 3.70 -0.26 -9.13
CA ARG A 44 4.45 0.73 -8.36
C ARG A 44 5.76 0.14 -7.77
N PRO A 45 5.75 -1.02 -7.09
CA PRO A 45 6.98 -1.75 -6.73
C PRO A 45 7.90 -2.03 -7.91
N ARG A 46 7.35 -2.51 -9.04
CA ARG A 46 8.14 -2.80 -10.25
C ARG A 46 8.86 -1.57 -10.80
N LEU A 47 8.21 -0.41 -10.79
CA LEU A 47 8.84 0.86 -11.18
C LEU A 47 9.99 1.21 -10.24
N LEU A 48 9.75 1.21 -8.92
CA LEU A 48 10.77 1.55 -7.92
C LEU A 48 11.98 0.59 -8.02
N LEU A 49 11.71 -0.72 -7.96
CA LEU A 49 12.74 -1.75 -7.99
C LEU A 49 13.44 -1.84 -9.33
N GLY A 50 12.76 -1.49 -10.44
CA GLY A 50 13.37 -1.36 -11.76
C GLY A 50 14.44 -0.26 -11.80
N VAL A 51 14.12 0.93 -11.26
CA VAL A 51 15.07 2.05 -11.15
C VAL A 51 16.24 1.69 -10.25
N VAL A 52 15.98 1.12 -9.07
CA VAL A 52 17.05 0.70 -8.14
C VAL A 52 17.92 -0.40 -8.76
N SER A 53 17.32 -1.39 -9.43
CA SER A 53 18.07 -2.47 -10.09
C SER A 53 18.99 -1.95 -11.19
N ALA A 54 18.58 -0.90 -11.91
CA ALA A 54 19.35 -0.30 -12.99
C ALA A 54 20.48 0.62 -12.48
N LEU A 55 20.20 1.45 -11.46
CA LEU A 55 21.10 2.51 -11.02
C LEU A 55 21.93 2.16 -9.77
N ALA A 56 21.40 1.30 -8.89
CA ALA A 56 22.01 0.96 -7.61
C ALA A 56 21.73 -0.52 -7.23
N PRO A 57 22.22 -1.50 -8.00
CA PRO A 57 21.86 -2.91 -7.85
C PRO A 57 22.21 -3.51 -6.47
N LEU A 58 23.19 -2.96 -5.76
CA LEU A 58 23.54 -3.38 -4.39
C LEU A 58 22.48 -2.99 -3.35
N LEU A 59 21.62 -2.02 -3.65
CA LEU A 59 20.56 -1.53 -2.76
C LEU A 59 19.22 -2.24 -2.96
N VAL A 60 19.11 -3.18 -3.91
CA VAL A 60 17.83 -3.83 -4.26
C VAL A 60 17.14 -4.45 -3.04
N LYS A 61 17.88 -5.16 -2.18
CA LYS A 61 17.31 -5.75 -0.96
C LYS A 61 16.85 -4.68 0.04
N SER A 62 17.64 -3.62 0.22
CA SER A 62 17.24 -2.49 1.08
C SER A 62 16.04 -1.71 0.53
N ALA A 63 15.79 -1.79 -0.77
CA ALA A 63 14.65 -1.15 -1.43
C ALA A 63 13.33 -1.93 -1.33
N TYR A 64 13.34 -3.15 -0.78
CA TYR A 64 12.10 -3.92 -0.59
C TYR A 64 11.15 -3.25 0.40
N ALA A 65 11.64 -2.75 1.54
CA ALA A 65 10.80 -2.04 2.51
C ALA A 65 10.16 -0.77 1.92
N PRO A 66 10.89 0.12 1.21
CA PRO A 66 10.28 1.23 0.46
C PRO A 66 9.29 0.81 -0.63
N ALA A 67 9.58 -0.27 -1.36
CA ALA A 67 8.66 -0.80 -2.37
C ALA A 67 7.35 -1.31 -1.74
N LEU A 68 7.45 -1.99 -0.59
CA LEU A 68 6.30 -2.49 0.15
C LEU A 68 5.50 -1.33 0.75
N ALA A 69 6.17 -0.34 1.34
CA ALA A 69 5.53 0.89 1.83
C ALA A 69 4.68 1.56 0.75
N LEU A 70 5.21 1.67 -0.47
CA LEU A 70 4.49 2.22 -1.60
C LEU A 70 3.28 1.37 -2.03
N GLU A 71 3.41 0.04 -2.00
CA GLU A 71 2.32 -0.87 -2.37
C GLU A 71 1.20 -0.90 -1.33
N ILE A 72 1.52 -0.86 -0.02
CA ILE A 72 0.50 -0.82 1.02
C ILE A 72 -0.15 0.56 1.12
N LEU A 73 0.60 1.63 0.81
CA LEU A 73 0.02 2.95 0.66
C LEU A 73 -1.02 2.95 -0.48
N HIS A 74 -0.66 2.35 -1.62
CA HIS A 74 -1.61 2.17 -2.71
C HIS A 74 -2.79 1.26 -2.33
N THR A 75 -2.54 0.21 -1.56
CA THR A 75 -3.60 -0.73 -1.16
C THR A 75 -4.59 -0.08 -0.21
N TYR A 76 -4.14 0.75 0.74
CA TYR A 76 -5.07 1.50 1.60
C TYR A 76 -6.00 2.36 0.75
N SER A 77 -5.46 3.05 -0.26
CA SER A 77 -6.26 3.98 -1.05
C SER A 77 -7.40 3.25 -1.74
N LEU A 78 -7.14 2.04 -2.27
CA LEU A 78 -8.16 1.18 -2.87
C LEU A 78 -9.18 0.67 -1.86
N ILE A 79 -8.75 0.26 -0.65
CA ILE A 79 -9.67 -0.20 0.40
C ILE A 79 -10.67 0.89 0.76
N HIS A 80 -10.16 2.11 0.97
CA HIS A 80 -11.02 3.25 1.26
C HIS A 80 -11.90 3.56 0.06
N ASP A 81 -11.34 3.65 -1.14
CA ASP A 81 -12.08 3.94 -2.39
C ASP A 81 -13.28 3.00 -2.60
N ASP A 82 -13.11 1.71 -2.28
CA ASP A 82 -14.15 0.71 -2.40
C ASP A 82 -15.31 0.90 -1.38
N LEU A 83 -15.20 1.77 -0.36
CA LEU A 83 -16.23 1.96 0.68
C LEU A 83 -17.58 2.45 0.12
N PRO A 84 -18.71 2.18 0.81
CA PRO A 84 -20.04 2.65 0.40
C PRO A 84 -20.18 4.17 0.24
N ALA A 85 -19.37 4.94 0.95
CA ALA A 85 -19.34 6.40 0.88
C ALA A 85 -18.53 6.95 -0.33
N MET A 86 -17.82 6.09 -1.06
CA MET A 86 -17.09 6.41 -2.28
C MET A 86 -17.63 5.51 -3.42
N ASP A 87 -16.85 4.60 -3.99
CA ASP A 87 -17.27 3.82 -5.16
C ASP A 87 -18.29 2.71 -4.83
N ASN A 88 -18.45 2.35 -3.55
CA ASN A 88 -19.32 1.26 -3.09
C ASN A 88 -19.08 -0.06 -3.85
N ALA A 89 -17.81 -0.39 -4.09
CA ALA A 89 -17.44 -1.52 -4.92
C ALA A 89 -17.53 -2.84 -4.14
N ALA A 90 -18.32 -3.79 -4.65
CA ALA A 90 -18.46 -5.09 -3.98
C ALA A 90 -17.25 -6.03 -4.16
N THR A 91 -16.44 -5.80 -5.19
CA THR A 91 -15.29 -6.66 -5.53
C THR A 91 -14.09 -5.87 -6.02
N ARG A 92 -12.89 -6.37 -5.71
CA ARG A 92 -11.59 -5.83 -6.11
C ARG A 92 -10.66 -6.99 -6.47
N ARG A 93 -10.06 -6.94 -7.66
CA ARG A 93 -9.15 -8.00 -8.17
C ARG A 93 -9.78 -9.41 -8.20
N GLY A 94 -11.10 -9.50 -8.34
CA GLY A 94 -11.83 -10.78 -8.32
C GLY A 94 -12.14 -11.31 -6.92
N HIS A 95 -11.82 -10.57 -5.87
CA HIS A 95 -12.11 -10.89 -4.47
C HIS A 95 -13.17 -9.93 -3.89
N PRO A 96 -13.98 -10.36 -2.91
CA PRO A 96 -14.86 -9.44 -2.16
C PRO A 96 -14.05 -8.34 -1.48
N THR A 97 -14.56 -7.12 -1.46
CA THR A 97 -13.93 -6.01 -0.72
C THR A 97 -14.11 -6.21 0.79
N LEU A 98 -13.25 -5.56 1.59
CA LEU A 98 -13.24 -5.77 3.04
C LEU A 98 -14.57 -5.41 3.70
N HIS A 99 -15.24 -4.35 3.23
CA HIS A 99 -16.52 -3.93 3.78
C HIS A 99 -17.66 -4.91 3.45
N VAL A 100 -17.55 -5.65 2.34
CA VAL A 100 -18.50 -6.71 1.96
C VAL A 100 -18.24 -8.00 2.74
N LYS A 101 -16.97 -8.38 2.89
CA LYS A 101 -16.59 -9.66 3.53
C LYS A 101 -16.71 -9.61 5.06
N TYR A 102 -16.36 -8.47 5.66
CA TYR A 102 -16.32 -8.28 7.10
C TYR A 102 -17.38 -7.25 7.49
N ASP A 103 -17.02 -5.97 7.45
CA ASP A 103 -17.87 -4.83 7.76
C ASP A 103 -17.12 -3.52 7.40
N GLU A 104 -17.84 -2.40 7.37
CA GLU A 104 -17.27 -1.09 7.05
C GLU A 104 -16.17 -0.65 8.02
N ALA A 105 -16.31 -0.94 9.33
CA ALA A 105 -15.33 -0.53 10.33
C ALA A 105 -14.00 -1.26 10.13
N SER A 106 -14.04 -2.56 9.84
CA SER A 106 -12.88 -3.37 9.48
C SER A 106 -12.17 -2.81 8.23
N ALA A 107 -12.92 -2.38 7.22
CA ALA A 107 -12.35 -1.77 6.00
C ALA A 107 -11.68 -0.41 6.28
N VAL A 108 -12.36 0.48 7.02
CA VAL A 108 -11.80 1.79 7.41
C VAL A 108 -10.50 1.61 8.20
N LEU A 109 -10.53 0.76 9.23
CA LEU A 109 -9.39 0.54 10.12
C LEU A 109 -8.23 -0.19 9.42
N ALA A 110 -8.50 -1.09 8.48
CA ALA A 110 -7.47 -1.70 7.64
C ALA A 110 -6.77 -0.63 6.79
N GLY A 111 -7.53 0.28 6.17
CA GLY A 111 -6.96 1.38 5.41
C GLY A 111 -6.12 2.32 6.28
N ASP A 112 -6.61 2.71 7.46
CA ASP A 112 -5.88 3.56 8.40
C ASP A 112 -4.57 2.92 8.87
N ALA A 113 -4.62 1.63 9.18
CA ALA A 113 -3.47 0.85 9.59
C ALA A 113 -2.43 0.75 8.46
N LEU A 114 -2.84 0.41 7.23
CA LEU A 114 -1.91 0.32 6.09
C LEU A 114 -1.29 1.66 5.71
N ASN A 115 -2.08 2.76 5.76
CA ASN A 115 -1.58 4.12 5.55
C ASN A 115 -0.46 4.45 6.55
N THR A 116 -0.71 4.22 7.83
CA THR A 116 0.27 4.47 8.90
C THR A 116 1.48 3.54 8.79
N HIS A 117 1.24 2.27 8.48
CA HIS A 117 2.28 1.25 8.39
C HIS A 117 3.27 1.50 7.24
N ALA A 118 2.83 2.16 6.16
CA ALA A 118 3.73 2.57 5.07
C ALA A 118 4.92 3.39 5.60
N PHE A 119 4.66 4.35 6.49
CA PHE A 119 5.70 5.19 7.09
C PHE A 119 6.54 4.45 8.12
N TYR A 120 5.95 3.49 8.84
CA TYR A 120 6.70 2.60 9.72
C TYR A 120 7.73 1.78 8.93
N LEU A 121 7.34 1.18 7.79
CA LEU A 121 8.26 0.43 6.93
C LEU A 121 9.40 1.31 6.40
N LEU A 122 9.11 2.56 6.00
CA LEU A 122 10.16 3.50 5.59
C LEU A 122 11.14 3.83 6.72
N ALA A 123 10.64 4.00 7.95
CA ALA A 123 11.48 4.28 9.11
C ALA A 123 12.38 3.10 9.51
N GLN A 124 11.89 1.87 9.32
CA GLN A 124 12.61 0.62 9.60
C GLN A 124 13.52 0.16 8.46
N ALA A 125 13.42 0.75 7.27
CA ALA A 125 14.21 0.34 6.12
C ALA A 125 15.72 0.35 6.44
N PRO A 126 16.51 -0.65 5.97
CA PRO A 126 17.95 -0.72 6.18
C PRO A 126 18.69 0.25 5.23
N LEU A 127 18.44 1.53 5.42
CA LEU A 127 18.92 2.68 4.65
C LEU A 127 19.43 3.77 5.61
N GLY A 128 20.31 4.64 5.10
CA GLY A 128 20.78 5.80 5.86
C GLY A 128 19.63 6.74 6.24
N SER A 129 19.75 7.41 7.39
CA SER A 129 18.69 8.27 7.94
C SER A 129 18.23 9.36 6.97
N ASP A 130 19.15 9.99 6.25
CA ASP A 130 18.81 11.03 5.26
C ASP A 130 17.94 10.48 4.13
N THR A 131 18.26 9.28 3.63
CA THR A 131 17.45 8.59 2.63
C THR A 131 16.06 8.28 3.16
N LYS A 132 15.97 7.78 4.40
CA LYS A 132 14.67 7.46 5.02
C LYS A 132 13.79 8.71 5.17
N VAL A 133 14.36 9.81 5.65
CA VAL A 133 13.64 11.09 5.79
C VAL A 133 13.19 11.61 4.42
N ALA A 134 14.04 11.52 3.39
CA ALA A 134 13.68 11.91 2.04
C ALA A 134 12.53 11.05 1.47
N LEU A 135 12.56 9.73 1.68
CA LEU A 135 11.51 8.82 1.24
C LEU A 135 10.18 9.07 1.98
N VAL A 136 10.22 9.29 3.30
CA VAL A 136 9.03 9.64 4.10
C VAL A 136 8.41 10.92 3.59
N ARG A 137 9.23 11.96 3.36
CA ARG A 137 8.76 13.24 2.82
C ARG A 137 8.12 13.07 1.45
N GLU A 138 8.76 12.32 0.55
CA GLU A 138 8.25 12.12 -0.81
C GLU A 138 6.92 11.35 -0.80
N LEU A 139 6.86 10.24 -0.06
CA LEU A 139 5.66 9.42 0.02
C LEU A 139 4.50 10.18 0.69
N ALA A 140 4.77 10.94 1.76
CA ALA A 140 3.76 11.75 2.44
C ALA A 140 3.25 12.91 1.56
N SER A 141 4.14 13.56 0.81
CA SER A 141 3.76 14.64 -0.10
C SER A 141 2.92 14.13 -1.27
N ALA A 142 3.34 13.04 -1.92
CA ALA A 142 2.67 12.49 -3.08
C ALA A 142 1.37 11.75 -2.72
N GLY A 143 1.35 11.03 -1.59
CA GLY A 143 0.21 10.27 -1.11
C GLY A 143 -0.79 11.05 -0.26
N GLY A 144 -0.37 12.19 0.30
CA GLY A 144 -1.16 12.94 1.28
C GLY A 144 -2.00 14.06 0.69
N ALA A 145 -2.21 15.10 1.51
CA ALA A 145 -3.20 16.15 1.30
C ALA A 145 -3.02 16.98 0.01
N GLY A 146 -1.80 17.12 -0.51
CA GLY A 146 -1.52 17.87 -1.74
C GLY A 146 -1.41 17.00 -3.00
N GLY A 147 -1.49 15.68 -2.85
CA GLY A 147 -1.28 14.72 -3.93
C GLY A 147 -2.50 13.82 -4.13
N MET A 148 -2.33 12.52 -3.87
CA MET A 148 -3.36 11.50 -4.11
C MET A 148 -4.71 11.81 -3.45
N VAL A 149 -4.71 12.23 -2.18
CA VAL A 149 -5.96 12.51 -1.45
C VAL A 149 -6.71 13.71 -2.02
N LEU A 150 -6.01 14.76 -2.47
CA LEU A 150 -6.65 15.88 -3.16
C LEU A 150 -7.27 15.42 -4.48
N GLY A 151 -6.55 14.59 -5.24
CA GLY A 151 -7.08 13.97 -6.46
C GLY A 151 -8.38 13.21 -6.19
N GLN A 152 -8.41 12.38 -5.15
CA GLN A 152 -9.60 11.63 -4.75
C GLN A 152 -10.75 12.53 -4.32
N ALA A 153 -10.46 13.55 -3.50
CA ALA A 153 -11.49 14.49 -3.04
C ALA A 153 -12.13 15.26 -4.21
N LEU A 154 -11.33 15.65 -5.22
CA LEU A 154 -11.85 16.26 -6.44
C LEU A 154 -12.70 15.28 -7.22
N ASP A 155 -12.25 14.03 -7.39
CA ASP A 155 -12.99 13.00 -8.13
C ASP A 155 -14.37 12.75 -7.50
N CYS A 156 -14.42 12.43 -6.19
CA CYS A 156 -15.68 12.19 -5.48
C CYS A 156 -16.60 13.42 -5.48
N TYR A 157 -16.07 14.64 -5.37
CA TYR A 157 -16.91 15.85 -5.35
C TYR A 157 -17.54 16.14 -6.71
N PHE A 158 -16.81 15.91 -7.80
CA PHE A 158 -17.23 16.27 -9.15
C PHE A 158 -17.81 15.11 -9.97
N GLU A 159 -17.85 13.87 -9.45
CA GLU A 159 -18.35 12.68 -10.15
C GLU A 159 -19.74 12.85 -10.79
N HIS A 160 -20.60 13.67 -10.18
CA HIS A 160 -21.97 13.92 -10.65
C HIS A 160 -22.24 15.39 -11.03
N GLN A 161 -21.19 16.20 -11.13
CA GLN A 161 -21.32 17.61 -11.49
C GLN A 161 -20.98 17.81 -12.97
N LYS A 162 -21.80 18.60 -13.67
CA LYS A 162 -21.44 19.09 -15.01
C LYS A 162 -20.51 20.28 -14.86
N LEU A 163 -19.30 20.16 -15.39
CA LEU A 163 -18.36 21.27 -15.58
C LEU A 163 -18.86 22.25 -16.65
#